data_AF-A0A1V1P0U4-F1
#
_entry.id   AF-A0A1V1P0U4-F1
#
_cell.length_a   1.000
_cell.length_b   1.000
_cell.length_c   1.000
_cell.angle_alpha   90.00
_cell.angle_beta   90.00
_cell.angle_gamma   90.00
#
_symmetry.space_group_name_H-M   'P 1'
#
loop_
_entity.id
_entity.type
_entity.pdbx_description
1 polymer ?
#
loop_
_entity_poly.entity_id
_entity_poly.type
_entity_poly.pdbx_seq_one_letter_code
_entity_poly.pdbx_strand_id
1 'polypeptide(L)' 'DGLIEPIVTRQKGKKYELIADERRLHAITEHTHLKTIQSKIIDVDDLQARRISAAENLQRAEDMASFDVRFMSFD' A
#
# COMPACT_ATOMS: atom_id res chain seq x y z
N ASP A 1 -7.67 19.93 2.57
CA ASP A 1 -6.21 19.83 2.76
C ASP A 1 -5.74 18.42 2.43
N GLY A 2 -5.39 18.19 1.16
CA GLY A 2 -5.07 16.87 0.59
C GLY A 2 -3.74 16.32 1.09
N LEU A 3 -3.67 15.95 2.37
CA LEU A 3 -2.53 15.27 2.96
C LEU A 3 -2.36 13.92 2.27
N ILE A 4 -1.24 13.77 1.57
CA ILE A 4 -0.81 12.49 1.01
C ILE A 4 -0.62 11.55 2.19
N GLU A 5 -1.35 10.44 2.21
CA GLU A 5 -1.12 9.41 3.20
C GLU A 5 0.30 8.83 3.04
N PRO A 6 0.98 8.48 4.14
CA PRO A 6 2.34 7.94 4.07
C PRO A 6 2.36 6.48 3.61
N ILE A 7 3.49 6.00 3.08
CA ILE A 7 3.71 4.55 2.91
C ILE A 7 3.99 3.87 4.25
N VAL A 8 3.66 2.59 4.40
CA VAL A 8 3.95 1.86 5.63
C VAL A 8 5.23 1.05 5.48
N THR A 9 6.18 1.24 6.39
CA THR A 9 7.45 0.50 6.41
C THR A 9 7.74 -0.07 7.79
N ARG A 10 8.68 -1.02 7.87
CA ARG A 10 9.29 -1.46 9.13
C ARG A 10 10.81 -1.39 9.04
N GLN A 11 11.48 -1.31 10.19
CA GLN A 11 12.92 -1.42 10.25
C GLN A 11 13.38 -2.86 9.98
N LYS A 12 14.32 -3.04 9.05
CA LYS A 12 14.93 -4.34 8.73
C LYS A 12 16.44 -4.19 8.63
N GLY A 13 17.12 -4.47 9.74
CA GLY A 13 18.55 -4.19 9.90
C GLY A 13 18.85 -2.69 9.78
N LYS A 14 19.68 -2.31 8.81
CA LYS A 14 20.06 -0.91 8.53
C LYS A 14 19.14 -0.20 7.52
N LYS A 15 18.10 -0.88 7.04
CA LYS A 15 17.20 -0.37 5.99
C LYS A 15 15.75 -0.45 6.47
N TYR A 16 14.86 0.03 5.61
CA TYR A 16 13.42 -0.12 5.76
C TYR A 16 12.89 -1.09 4.72
N GLU A 17 11.92 -1.90 5.13
CA GLU A 17 11.14 -2.77 4.25
C GLU A 17 9.74 -2.19 4.10
N LEU A 18 9.24 -2.14 2.87
CA LEU A 18 7.86 -1.74 2.59
C LEU A 18 6.89 -2.83 3.05
N ILE A 19 5.85 -2.44 3.78
CA ILE A 19 4.83 -3.35 4.31
C ILE A 19 3.49 -3.17 3.61
N ALA A 20 3.12 -1.95 3.25
CA ALA A 20 1.87 -1.64 2.55
C ALA A 20 2.02 -0.39 1.67
N ASP A 21 1.04 -0.16 0.81
CA ASP A 21 0.91 0.97 -0.12
C ASP A 21 1.91 0.98 -1.29
N GLU A 22 2.25 -0.19 -1.85
CA GLU A 22 3.01 -0.33 -3.10
C GLU A 22 2.49 0.54 -4.24
N ARG A 23 1.16 0.68 -4.38
CA ARG A 23 0.55 1.55 -5.40
C ARG A 23 1.00 3.00 -5.26
N ARG A 24 1.10 3.52 -4.03
CA ARG A 24 1.54 4.89 -3.77
C ARG A 24 3.03 5.03 -4.01
N LEU A 25 3.83 4.05 -3.59
CA LEU A 25 5.26 4.05 -3.91
C LEU A 25 5.46 4.08 -5.43
N HIS A 26 4.77 3.21 -6.18
CA HIS A 26 4.83 3.18 -7.63
C HIS A 26 4.41 4.52 -8.26
N ALA A 27 3.25 5.08 -7.87
CA ALA A 27 2.80 6.37 -8.40
C ALA A 27 3.80 7.51 -8.14
N ILE A 28 4.40 7.55 -6.94
CA ILE A 28 5.44 8.53 -6.60
C ILE A 28 6.70 8.30 -7.46
N THR A 29 7.13 7.04 -7.62
CA THR A 29 8.29 6.68 -8.43
C THR A 29 8.10 7.01 -9.91
N GLU A 30 6.91 6.78 -10.47
CA GLU A 30 6.64 6.99 -11.90
C GLU A 30 6.33 8.45 -12.25
N HIS A 31 5.67 9.19 -11.35
CA HIS A 31 5.11 10.50 -11.67
C HIS A 31 5.78 11.67 -10.96
N THR A 32 6.79 11.42 -10.13
CA THR A 32 7.51 12.48 -9.39
C THR A 32 9.02 12.28 -9.42
N HIS A 33 9.77 13.32 -9.08
CA HIS A 33 11.23 13.25 -8.91
C HIS A 33 11.64 13.27 -7.43
N LEU A 34 10.73 12.87 -6.54
CA LEU A 34 10.98 12.89 -5.10
C LEU A 34 12.04 11.87 -4.71
N LYS A 35 13.09 12.35 -4.04
CA LYS A 35 14.13 11.49 -3.46
C LYS A 35 13.74 10.92 -2.10
N THR A 36 12.72 11.50 -1.47
CA THR A 36 12.26 11.17 -0.13
C THR A 36 10.74 11.28 -0.06
N ILE A 37 10.11 10.35 0.67
CA ILE A 37 8.67 10.32 0.87
C ILE A 37 8.35 10.05 2.34
N GLN A 38 7.17 10.48 2.77
CA GLN A 38 6.72 10.21 4.13
C GLN A 38 6.44 8.72 4.31
N SER A 39 6.95 8.16 5.41
CA SER A 39 6.63 6.79 5.81
C SER A 39 6.20 6.74 7.26
N LYS A 40 5.16 5.93 7.53
CA LYS A 40 4.80 5.47 8.86
C LYS A 40 5.59 4.19 9.15
N ILE A 41 6.48 4.27 10.13
CA ILE A 41 7.27 3.13 10.58
C ILE A 41 6.46 2.37 11.64
N ILE A 42 6.31 1.06 11.45
CA ILE A 42 5.67 0.15 12.41
C ILE A 42 6.67 -0.89 12.90
N ASP A 43 6.50 -1.32 14.16
CA ASP A 43 7.30 -2.38 14.76
C ASP A 43 6.53 -3.69 14.71
N VAL A 44 6.93 -4.58 13.81
CA VAL A 44 6.27 -5.85 13.53
C VAL A 44 7.28 -6.93 13.12
N ASP A 45 7.06 -8.15 13.60
CA ASP A 45 7.88 -9.31 13.23
C ASP A 45 7.61 -9.78 11.79
N ASP A 46 8.40 -10.76 11.32
CA ASP A 46 8.31 -11.28 9.95
C ASP A 46 6.97 -11.95 9.62
N LEU A 47 6.28 -12.51 10.61
CA LEU A 47 4.98 -13.14 10.41
C LEU A 47 3.89 -12.06 10.30
N GLN A 48 3.92 -11.09 11.19
CA GLN A 48 3.02 -9.94 11.22
C GLN A 48 3.17 -9.10 9.94
N ALA A 49 4.40 -8.78 9.54
CA ALA A 49 4.69 -8.08 8.30
C ALA A 49 4.05 -8.76 7.09
N ARG A 50 4.28 -10.07 6.93
CA ARG A 50 3.70 -10.86 5.83
C ARG A 50 2.18 -10.87 5.85
N ARG A 51 1.57 -10.96 7.04
CA ARG A 51 0.11 -10.93 7.19
C ARG A 51 -0.47 -9.59 6.75
N ILE A 52 0.16 -8.48 7.13
CA ILE A 52 -0.28 -7.13 6.74
C ILE A 52 -0.19 -6.96 5.23
N SER A 53 0.96 -7.30 4.62
CA SER A 53 1.13 -7.19 3.16
C SER A 53 0.16 -8.09 2.39
N ALA A 54 -0.10 -9.30 2.89
CA ALA A 54 -1.06 -10.21 2.28
C ALA A 54 -2.50 -9.70 2.39
N ALA A 55 -2.89 -9.17 3.55
CA ALA A 55 -4.21 -8.58 3.75
C ALA A 55 -4.43 -7.37 2.81
N GLU A 56 -3.42 -6.52 2.67
CA GLU A 56 -3.46 -5.39 1.74
C GLU A 56 -3.62 -5.85 0.28
N ASN A 57 -2.84 -6.86 -0.14
CA ASN A 57 -2.97 -7.44 -1.49
C ASN A 57 -4.34 -8.06 -1.74
N LEU A 58 -4.94 -8.71 -0.74
CA LEU A 58 -6.29 -9.26 -0.86
C LEU A 58 -7.33 -8.15 -1.00
N GLN A 59 -7.27 -7.14 -0.14
CA GLN A 59 -8.17 -5.98 -0.21
C GLN A 59 -8.07 -5.29 -1.58
N ARG A 60 -6.87 -5.18 -2.16
CA ARG A 60 -6.68 -4.66 -3.52
C ARG A 60 -7.40 -5.47 -4.59
N ALA A 61 -7.38 -6.80 -4.48
CA ALA A 61 -8.03 -7.70 -5.43
C ALA A 61 -9.56 -7.59 -5.32
N GLU A 62 -10.08 -7.46 -4.10
CA GLU A 62 -11.50 -7.23 -3.83
C GLU A 62 -11.97 -5.85 -4.34
N ASP A 63 -11.20 -4.79 -4.08
CA ASP A 63 -11.48 -3.45 -4.59
C ASP A 63 -11.48 -3.41 -6.12
N MET A 64 -10.59 -4.17 -6.78
CA MET A 64 -10.57 -4.32 -8.24
C MET A 64 -11.81 -5.07 -8.76
N ALA A 65 -12.27 -6.10 -8.04
CA ALA A 65 -13.46 -6.86 -8.41
C ALA A 65 -14.77 -6.08 -8.15
N SER A 66 -14.78 -5.18 -7.16
CA SER A 66 -15.99 -4.47 -6.73
C SER A 66 -16.50 -3.42 -7.71
N PHE A 67 -15.71 -3.01 -8.72
CA PHE A 67 -16.18 -2.06 -9.74
C PHE A 67 -17.02 -2.70 -10.86
N ASP A 68 -17.01 -4.03 -11.01
CA ASP A 68 -17.70 -4.71 -12.12
C ASP A 68 -19.14 -5.15 -11.76
N VAL A 69 -19.45 -5.30 -10.47
CA VAL A 69 -20.73 -5.91 -10.03
C VAL A 69 -21.89 -4.91 -9.94
N ARG A 70 -21.63 -3.59 -9.92
CA ARG A 70 -22.71 -2.58 -9.80
C ARG A 70 -23.28 -2.12 -11.15
N PHE A 71 -22.58 -2.36 -12.27
CA PHE A 71 -23.05 -2.00 -13.62
C PHE A 71 -23.87 -3.09 -14.32
N MET A 72 -23.94 -4.30 -13.75
CA MET A 72 -24.83 -5.37 -14.22
C MET A 72 -26.15 -5.37 -13.43
N SER A 73 -26.85 -4.24 -13.40
CA SER A 73 -28.29 -4.26 -13.15
C SER A 73 -28.97 -4.40 -14.50
N PHE A 74 -29.60 -5.55 -14.74
CA PHE A 74 -30.62 -5.66 -15.78
C PHE A 74 -31.76 -4.72 -15.38
N ASP A 75 -31.89 -3.61 -16.11
CA ASP A 75 -33.14 -2.99 -16.58
C ASP A 75 -32.81 -2.12 -17.81
#